data_AF-A0A2P6C941-F1
#
_entry.id   AF-A0A2P6C941-F1
#
_cell.length_a   1.000
_cell.length_b   1.000
_cell.length_c   1.000
_cell.angle_alpha   90.00
_cell.angle_beta   90.00
_cell.angle_gamma   90.00
#
_symmetry.space_group_name_H-M   'P 1'
#
loop_
_entity.id
_entity.type
_entity.pdbx_description
1 polymer ?
#
loop_
_entity_poly.entity_id
_entity_poly.type
_entity_poly.pdbx_seq_one_letter_code
_entity_poly.pdbx_strand_id
1 'polypeptide(L)' 'MSFIELHLGSYVISHGYDKNNKEIMTHVVAEKFGKKLIATSRIKSLSEKYILTDYVDGRWIYWEYKEDFEDVKKLLNR' A
#
# COMPACT_ATOMS: atom_id res chain seq x y z
N MET A 1 -14.38 -3.53 12.75
CA MET A 1 -13.29 -3.51 11.73
C MET A 1 -13.56 -2.33 10.82
N SER A 2 -12.57 -1.45 10.60
CA SER A 2 -12.72 -0.24 9.78
C SER A 2 -12.04 -0.42 8.42
N PHE A 3 -12.62 0.19 7.39
CA PHE A 3 -12.18 0.10 6.00
C PHE A 3 -12.23 1.48 5.34
N ILE A 4 -11.34 1.70 4.38
CA ILE A 4 -11.37 2.87 3.49
C ILE A 4 -11.39 2.41 2.04
N GLU A 5 -12.12 3.11 1.18
CA GLU A 5 -12.08 2.92 -0.27
C GLU A 5 -11.06 3.90 -0.87
N LEU A 6 -10.14 3.39 -1.69
CA LEU A 6 -9.15 4.17 -2.42
C LEU A 6 -9.05 3.68 -3.87
N HIS A 7 -8.58 4.55 -4.76
CA HIS A 7 -8.17 4.17 -6.10
C HIS A 7 -6.69 3.80 -6.07
N LEU A 8 -6.38 2.50 -6.24
CA LEU A 8 -5.01 1.99 -6.22
C LEU A 8 -4.51 1.67 -7.62
N GLY A 9 -3.24 2.00 -7.85
CA GLY A 9 -2.54 1.81 -9.12
C GLY A 9 -1.44 0.75 -9.03
N SER A 10 -0.27 1.10 -9.54
CA SER A 10 0.89 0.21 -9.50
C SER A 10 1.32 -0.05 -8.06
N TYR A 11 1.98 -1.18 -7.82
CA TYR A 11 2.41 -1.53 -6.47
C TYR A 11 3.71 -2.31 -6.45
N VAL A 12 4.38 -2.27 -5.31
CA VAL A 12 5.64 -2.98 -5.07
C VAL A 12 5.46 -3.91 -3.89
N ILE A 13 5.75 -5.20 -4.10
CA ILE A 13 5.77 -6.21 -3.04
C ILE A 13 7.21 -6.33 -2.54
N SER A 14 7.43 -6.11 -1.25
CA SER A 14 8.69 -6.44 -0.57
C SER A 14 8.61 -7.84 0.02
N HIS A 15 9.57 -8.69 -0.36
CA HIS A 15 9.68 -10.09 0.06
C HIS A 15 10.73 -10.32 1.15
N GLY A 16 11.32 -9.26 1.70
CA GLY A 16 12.45 -9.33 2.64
C GLY A 16 13.79 -9.19 1.94
N TYR A 17 14.85 -9.74 2.53
CA TYR A 17 16.23 -9.60 2.05
C TYR A 17 16.81 -10.94 1.58
N ASP A 18 17.65 -10.90 0.54
CA ASP A 18 18.45 -12.04 0.12
C ASP A 18 19.64 -12.31 1.05
N LYS A 19 20.42 -13.36 0.75
CA LYS A 19 21.61 -13.75 1.51
C LYS A 19 22.72 -12.69 1.55
N ASN A 20 22.66 -11.67 0.69
CA ASN A 20 23.61 -10.57 0.63
C ASN A 20 23.04 -9.28 1.26
N ASN A 21 21.92 -9.38 2.00
CA ASN A 21 21.20 -8.27 2.58
C ASN A 21 20.66 -7.26 1.54
N LYS A 22 20.33 -7.74 0.33
CA LYS A 22 19.66 -6.94 -0.71
C LYS A 22 18.15 -7.19 -0.66
N GLU A 23 17.37 -6.12 -0.64
CA GLU A 23 15.91 -6.24 -0.63
C GLU A 23 15.39 -6.89 -1.92
N ILE A 24 14.50 -7.87 -1.77
CA ILE A 24 13.83 -8.58 -2.85
C ILE A 24 12.48 -7.91 -3.08
N MET A 25 12.34 -7.23 -4.21
CA MET A 25 11.12 -6.50 -4.57
C MET A 25 10.54 -6.98 -5.90
N THR A 26 9.20 -7.04 -5.97
CA THR A 26 8.46 -7.27 -7.21
C THR A 26 7.64 -6.03 -7.54
N HIS A 27 7.91 -5.43 -8.70
CA HIS A 27 7.12 -4.31 -9.22
C HIS A 27 5.98 -4.85 -10.08
N VAL A 28 4.76 -4.45 -9.76
CA VAL A 28 3.58 -4.75 -10.56
C VAL A 28 3.02 -3.45 -11.11
N VAL A 29 3.05 -3.32 -12.44
CA VAL A 29 2.55 -2.14 -13.14
C VAL A 29 1.07 -2.35 -13.45
N ALA A 30 0.24 -1.41 -13.00
CA ALA A 30 -1.18 -1.40 -13.34
C ALA A 30 -1.43 -0.50 -14.54
N GLU A 31 -2.30 -0.93 -15.47
CA GLU A 31 -2.69 -0.09 -16.63
C GLU A 31 -3.53 1.12 -16.22
N LYS A 32 -4.29 1.00 -15.12
CA LYS A 32 -5.14 2.06 -14.58
C LYS A 32 -5.34 1.88 -13.09
N PHE A 33 -5.71 2.98 -12.43
CA PHE A 33 -6.17 2.93 -11.06
C PHE A 33 -7.52 2.20 -10.96
N GLY A 34 -7.66 1.31 -9.98
CA GLY A 34 -8.88 0.58 -9.66
C GLY A 34 -9.34 0.86 -8.24
N LYS A 35 -10.66 0.90 -8.02
CA LYS A 35 -11.22 1.03 -6.67
C LYS A 35 -10.95 -0.22 -5.84
N LYS A 36 -10.51 -0.02 -4.60
CA LYS A 36 -10.27 -1.11 -3.65
C LYS A 36 -10.66 -0.68 -2.24
N LEU A 37 -11.32 -1.59 -1.54
CA LEU A 37 -11.60 -1.46 -0.10
C LEU A 37 -10.44 -2.08 0.69
N ILE A 38 -9.86 -1.30 1.61
CA ILE A 38 -8.67 -1.68 2.37
C ILE A 38 -8.96 -1.60 3.86
N ALA A 39 -8.62 -2.66 4.60
CA ALA A 39 -8.73 -2.66 6.05
C ALA A 39 -7.70 -1.70 6.66
N THR A 40 -8.15 -0.74 7.46
CA THR A 40 -7.25 0.28 8.05
C THR A 40 -6.21 -0.33 8.98
N SER A 41 -6.54 -1.47 9.62
CA SER A 41 -5.63 -2.20 10.50
C SER A 41 -4.39 -2.77 9.79
N ARG A 42 -4.40 -2.88 8.45
CA ARG A 42 -3.27 -3.34 7.64
C ARG A 42 -2.33 -2.22 7.24
N ILE A 43 -2.80 -0.97 7.29
CA ILE A 43 -2.02 0.19 6.86
C ILE A 43 -0.97 0.49 7.92
N LYS A 44 0.31 0.48 7.51
CA LYS A 44 1.47 0.74 8.37
C LYS A 44 1.96 2.17 8.26
N SER A 45 1.81 2.77 7.08
CA SER A 45 2.16 4.16 6.84
C SER A 45 1.41 4.72 5.63
N LEU A 46 1.30 6.04 5.60
CA LEU A 46 0.79 6.84 4.48
C LEU A 46 1.89 7.85 4.09
N SER A 47 2.11 8.00 2.80
CA SER A 47 3.01 8.99 2.19
C SER A 47 2.27 9.67 1.04
N GLU A 48 2.81 10.74 0.45
CA GLU A 48 2.10 11.53 -0.58
C GLU A 48 1.55 10.73 -1.78
N LYS A 49 2.21 9.64 -2.16
CA LYS A 49 1.83 8.82 -3.33
C LYS A 49 1.58 7.36 -3.01
N TYR A 50 1.97 6.90 -1.81
CA TYR A 50 1.89 5.48 -1.44
C TYR A 50 1.29 5.24 -0.07
N ILE A 51 0.52 4.17 0.04
CA ILE A 51 0.19 3.52 1.32
C ILE A 51 1.02 2.24 1.46
N LEU A 52 1.53 2.01 2.66
CA LEU A 52 2.19 0.75 3.01
C LEU A 52 1.21 -0.14 3.75
N THR A 53 1.07 -1.38 3.29
CA THR A 53 0.21 -2.38 3.93
C THR A 53 0.99 -3.64 4.29
N ASP A 54 0.63 -4.27 5.41
CA ASP A 54 0.99 -5.67 5.61
C ASP A 54 0.15 -6.61 4.72
N TYR A 55 0.73 -7.77 4.44
CA TYR A 55 0.11 -8.81 3.64
C TYR A 55 0.46 -10.20 4.20
N VAL A 56 -0.02 -11.23 3.51
CA VAL A 56 0.21 -12.64 3.84
C VAL A 56 1.72 -12.92 3.94
N ASP A 57 2.09 -13.80 4.87
CA ASP A 57 3.46 -14.24 5.13
C ASP A 57 4.45 -13.11 5.47
N GLY A 58 3.97 -12.07 6.17
CA GLY A 58 4.81 -10.98 6.66
C GLY A 58 5.31 -10.03 5.56
N ARG A 59 4.82 -10.18 4.32
CA ARG A 59 5.18 -9.30 3.20
C ARG A 59 4.57 -7.93 3.36
N TRP A 60 5.27 -6.93 2.84
CA TRP A 60 4.76 -5.56 2.77
C TRP A 60 4.47 -5.17 1.33
N ILE A 61 3.44 -4.37 1.13
CA ILE A 61 3.06 -3.86 -0.19
C ILE A 61 2.91 -2.35 -0.13
N TYR A 62 3.67 -1.67 -0.98
CA TYR A 62 3.51 -0.25 -1.29
C TYR A 62 2.51 -0.12 -2.43
N TRP A 63 1.36 0.49 -2.18
CA TRP A 63 0.35 0.75 -3.20
C TRP A 63 0.37 2.21 -3.59
N GLU A 64 0.55 2.48 -4.87
CA GLU A 64 0.25 3.80 -5.43
C GLU A 64 -1.24 4.08 -5.25
N TYR A 65 -1.59 5.29 -4.80
CA TYR A 65 -2.98 5.73 -4.70
C TYR A 65 -3.17 7.09 -5.38
N LYS A 66 -4.41 7.41 -5.76
CA LYS A 66 -4.73 8.59 -6.58
C LYS A 66 -5.22 9.80 -5.78
N GLU A 67 -5.82 9.54 -4.63
CA GLU A 67 -6.43 10.56 -3.78
C GLU A 67 -5.42 11.61 -3.28
N ASP A 68 -5.94 12.73 -2.77
CA ASP A 68 -5.13 13.69 -2.04
C ASP A 68 -4.67 13.12 -0.69
N PHE A 69 -3.42 13.38 -0.31
CA PHE A 69 -2.84 12.89 0.94
C PHE A 69 -3.63 13.34 2.18
N GLU A 70 -4.03 14.61 2.26
CA GLU A 70 -4.74 15.12 3.43
C GLU A 70 -6.14 14.53 3.55
N ASP A 71 -6.77 14.20 2.42
CA ASP A 71 -8.06 13.51 2.43
C ASP A 71 -7.94 12.06 2.91
N VAL A 72 -6.91 11.32 2.46
CA VAL A 72 -6.66 9.97 2.97
C VAL A 72 -6.31 9.99 4.46
N LYS A 73 -5.48 10.94 4.89
CA LYS A 73 -5.10 11.11 6.29
C LYS A 73 -6.31 11.39 7.19
N LYS A 74 -7.26 12.22 6.74
CA LYS A 74 -8.53 12.44 7.46
C LYS A 74 -9.35 11.15 7.56
N LEU A 75 -9.37 10.31 6.54
CA LEU A 75 -10.09 9.02 6.59
C LEU A 75 -9.49 8.05 7.62
N LEU A 76 -8.17 8.07 7.79
CA LEU A 76 -7.45 7.19 8.72
C LEU A 76 -7.54 7.64 10.19
N ASN A 77 -7.74 8.94 10.45
CA ASN A 77 -7.82 9.51 11.80
C ASN A 77 -9.26 9.67 12.34
N ARG A 78 -10.22 8.92 11.79
CA ARG A 78 -11.62 8.90 12.25
C ARG A 78 -11.86 7.93 13.39
#